data_AF-A0A924A384-F1
#
_entry.id   AF-A0A924A384-F1
#
_cell.length_a   1.000
_cell.length_b   1.000
_cell.length_c   1.000
_cell.angle_alpha   90.00
_cell.angle_beta   90.00
_cell.angle_gamma   90.00
#
_symmetry.space_group_name_H-M   'P 1'
#
loop_
_entity.id
_entity.type
_entity.pdbx_description
1 polymer ?
#
loop_
_entity_poly.entity_id
_entity_poly.type
_entity_poly.pdbx_seq_one_letter_code
_entity_poly.pdbx_strand_id
1 'polypeptide(L)' 'MPQKKRVLLKVLDAMIIASIIRRCANVKHGTMFSFAYGCGLRVDELIKLKIKDIDSKRMLVYICKAKEGKTA' A
#
# COMPACT_ATOMS: atom_id res chain seq x y z
N MET A 1 -0.67 27.29 -9.35
CA MET A 1 -0.01 26.99 -8.05
C MET A 1 1.33 26.32 -8.32
N PRO A 2 2.43 26.71 -7.66
CA PRO A 2 3.77 26.22 -8.00
C PRO A 2 3.87 24.72 -7.73
N GLN A 3 4.37 23.97 -8.72
CA GLN A 3 4.58 22.53 -8.63
C GLN A 3 5.71 22.26 -7.62
N LYS A 4 5.33 21.84 -6.40
CA LYS A 4 6.26 21.48 -5.32
C LYS A 4 7.09 20.28 -5.79
N LYS A 5 8.37 20.50 -6.12
CA LYS A 5 9.33 19.44 -6.50
C LYS A 5 9.27 18.35 -5.42
N ARG A 6 8.74 17.18 -5.79
CA ARG A 6 8.73 16.01 -4.91
C ARG A 6 10.17 15.50 -4.84
N VAL A 7 10.80 15.68 -3.69
CA VAL A 7 12.09 15.07 -3.38
C VAL A 7 11.91 13.56 -3.56
N LEU A 8 12.75 12.94 -4.39
CA LEU A 8 12.75 11.50 -4.59
C LEU A 8 13.00 10.84 -3.22
N LEU A 9 12.07 9.99 -2.81
CA LEU A 9 12.07 9.38 -1.49
C LEU A 9 13.36 8.57 -1.30
N LYS A 10 14.02 8.78 -0.16
CA LYS A 10 15.04 7.86 0.37
C LYS A 10 14.44 6.45 0.31
N VAL A 11 15.10 5.55 -0.41
CA VAL A 11 14.77 4.12 -0.37
C VAL A 11 14.85 3.69 1.09
N LEU A 12 13.72 3.24 1.63
CA LEU A 12 13.62 2.74 2.99
C LEU A 12 14.20 1.32 3.04
N ASP A 13 15.10 1.10 4.00
CA ASP A 13 15.69 -0.21 4.24
C ASP A 13 14.62 -1.22 4.69
N ALA A 14 14.68 -2.44 4.13
CA ALA A 14 13.80 -3.54 4.50
C ALA A 14 13.85 -3.84 6.00
N MET A 15 15.01 -3.68 6.64
CA MET A 15 15.21 -3.94 8.06
C MET A 15 14.42 -2.97 8.94
N ILE A 16 14.30 -1.70 8.51
CA ILE A 16 13.51 -0.68 9.20
C ILE A 16 12.03 -1.04 9.10
N ILE A 17 11.55 -1.42 7.91
CA ILE A 17 10.15 -1.84 7.69
C ILE A 17 9.82 -3.06 8.58
N ALA A 18 10.71 -4.06 8.62
CA ALA A 18 10.52 -5.25 9.47
C ALA A 18 10.45 -4.90 10.97
N SER A 19 11.30 -3.96 11.43
CA SER A 19 11.27 -3.47 12.82
C SER A 19 9.96 -2.73 13.14
N ILE A 20 9.45 -1.92 12.20
CA ILE A 20 8.18 -1.20 12.34
C ILE A 20 7.00 -2.17 12.43
N ILE A 21 6.94 -3.17 11.53
CA ILE A 21 5.88 -4.18 11.52
C ILE A 21 5.93 -4.99 12.83
N ARG A 22 7.12 -5.37 13.30
CA ARG A 22 7.29 -6.14 14.55
C ARG A 22 6.95 -5.34 15.81
N ARG A 23 7.18 -4.02 15.82
CA ARG A 23 6.82 -3.13 16.94
C ARG A 23 5.37 -2.64 16.90
N CYS A 24 4.67 -2.81 15.78
CA CYS A 24 3.26 -2.45 15.68
C CYS A 24 2.39 -3.41 16.50
N ALA A 25 1.99 -3.00 17.70
CA ALA A 25 0.99 -3.72 18.49
C ALA A 25 -0.40 -3.74 17.83
N ASN A 26 -0.68 -2.77 16.95
CA ASN A 26 -1.95 -2.68 16.25
C ASN A 26 -1.88 -3.40 14.90
N VAL A 27 -2.60 -4.53 14.81
CA VAL A 27 -2.69 -5.39 13.62
C VAL A 27 -3.07 -4.59 12.39
N LYS A 28 -3.98 -3.59 12.49
CA LYS A 28 -4.39 -2.78 11.34
C LYS A 28 -3.21 -2.07 10.67
N HIS A 29 -2.31 -1.49 11.48
CA HIS A 29 -1.15 -0.76 10.96
C HIS A 29 -0.07 -1.72 10.43
N GLY A 30 0.20 -2.82 11.15
CA GLY A 30 1.15 -3.84 10.69
C GLY A 30 0.77 -4.45 9.35
N THR A 31 -0.51 -4.75 9.15
CA THR A 31 -1.04 -5.26 7.88
C THR A 31 -0.95 -4.20 6.78
N MET A 32 -1.23 -2.93 7.09
CA MET A 32 -1.07 -1.83 6.14
C MET A 32 0.37 -1.68 5.64
N PHE A 33 1.36 -1.71 6.55
CA PHE A 33 2.77 -1.65 6.16
C PHE A 33 3.19 -2.87 5.33
N SER A 34 2.71 -4.05 5.70
CA SER A 34 3.00 -5.29 4.96
C SER A 34 2.43 -5.26 3.55
N PHE A 35 1.21 -4.74 3.37
CA PHE A 35 0.61 -4.57 2.04
C PHE A 35 1.29 -3.46 1.22
N ALA A 36 1.60 -2.32 1.83
CA ALA A 36 2.28 -1.22 1.15
C ALA A 36 3.67 -1.63 0.66
N TYR A 37 4.44 -2.34 1.48
CA TYR A 37 5.79 -2.79 1.13
C TYR A 37 5.79 -4.07 0.28
N GLY A 38 4.98 -5.07 0.63
CA GLY A 38 4.96 -6.37 -0.04
C GLY A 38 4.22 -6.36 -1.38
N CYS A 39 3.14 -5.59 -1.51
CA CYS A 39 2.36 -5.49 -2.75
C CYS A 39 2.59 -4.19 -3.51
N GLY A 40 3.39 -3.25 -2.98
CA GLY A 40 3.66 -1.96 -3.63
C GLY A 40 2.43 -1.04 -3.73
N LEU A 41 1.43 -1.25 -2.87
CA LEU A 41 0.18 -0.48 -2.86
C LEU A 41 0.42 0.98 -2.49
N ARG A 42 -0.26 1.88 -3.20
CA ARG A 42 -0.33 3.28 -2.76
C ARG A 42 -1.26 3.40 -1.56
N VAL A 43 -1.01 4.40 -0.73
CA VAL A 43 -1.82 4.69 0.46
C VAL A 43 -3.31 4.82 0.13
N ASP A 44 -3.66 5.47 -0.98
CA ASP A 44 -5.05 5.64 -1.40
C ASP A 44 -5.73 4.32 -1.84
N GLU A 45 -4.97 3.41 -2.44
CA GLU A 45 -5.44 2.07 -2.83
C GLU A 45 -5.63 1.19 -1.60
N LEU A 46 -4.71 1.27 -0.65
CA LEU A 46 -4.74 0.53 0.61
C LEU A 46 -5.93 0.92 1.50
N ILE A 47 -6.27 2.21 1.56
CA ILE A 47 -7.41 2.71 2.35
C ILE A 47 -8.74 2.29 1.72
N LYS A 48 -8.80 2.19 0.38
CA LYS A 48 -10.01 1.81 -0.36
C LYS A 48 -10.20 0.30 -0.51
N LEU A 49 -9.19 -0.50 -0.15
CA LEU A 49 -9.22 -1.95 -0.27
C LEU A 49 -10.33 -2.56 0.60
N LYS A 50 -11.20 -3.36 -0.02
CA LYS A 50 -12.24 -4.11 0.69
C LYS A 50 -11.89 -5.58 0.75
N ILE A 51 -12.47 -6.27 1.74
CA ILE A 51 -12.33 -7.74 1.88
C ILE A 51 -12.82 -8.47 0.61
N LYS A 52 -13.82 -7.92 -0.09
CA LYS A 52 -14.33 -8.45 -1.36
C LYS A 52 -13.29 -8.46 -2.48
N ASP A 53 -12.28 -7.61 -2.38
CA ASP A 53 -11.23 -7.47 -3.39
C ASP A 53 -10.05 -8.42 -3.11
N ILE A 54 -10.08 -9.18 -2.00
CA ILE A 54 -9.04 -10.12 -1.61
C ILE A 54 -9.51 -11.53 -1.97
N ASP A 55 -8.86 -12.13 -2.96
CA ASP A 55 -9.02 -13.55 -3.28
C ASP A 55 -7.96 -14.36 -2.50
N SER A 56 -8.36 -14.84 -1.32
CA SER A 56 -7.50 -15.68 -0.47
C SER A 56 -7.19 -17.05 -1.07
N LYS A 57 -7.95 -17.53 -2.07
CA LYS A 57 -7.65 -18.82 -2.71
C LYS A 57 -6.50 -18.69 -3.70
N ARG A 58 -6.39 -17.55 -4.37
CA ARG A 58 -5.33 -17.26 -5.35
C ARG A 58 -4.22 -16.38 -4.80
N MET A 59 -4.35 -15.91 -3.55
CA MET A 59 -3.46 -14.92 -2.95
C MET A 59 -3.33 -13.66 -3.82
N LEU A 60 -4.45 -13.23 -4.41
CA LEU A 60 -4.52 -12.08 -5.30
C LEU A 60 -5.35 -10.96 -4.64
N VAL A 61 -4.92 -9.73 -4.89
CA VAL A 61 -5.60 -8.53 -4.38
C VAL A 61 -5.96 -7.65 -5.57
N TYR A 62 -7.26 -7.43 -5.76
CA TYR A 62 -7.80 -6.61 -6.82
C TYR A 62 -7.76 -5.14 -6.39
N ILE A 63 -7.01 -4.32 -7.12
CA ILE A 63 -6.86 -2.90 -6.82
C ILE A 63 -7.70 -2.11 -7.82
N CYS A 64 -8.82 -1.55 -7.38
CA CYS A 64 -9.58 -0.60 -8.18
C CYS A 64 -8.83 0.73 -8.24
N LYS A 65 -8.05 0.95 -9.31
CA LYS A 65 -7.35 2.22 -9.56
C LYS A 65 -8.34 3.39 -9.60
N ALA A 66 -8.23 4.32 -8.65
CA ALA A 66 -9.01 5.55 -8.68
C ALA A 66 -8.29 6.63 -9.54
N LYS A 67 -8.71 6.73 -10.82
CA LYS A 67 -8.48 7.81 -11.83
C LYS A 67 -7.07 7.83 -12.48
N GLU A 68 -6.87 7.71 -13.79
CA GLU A 68 -7.51 8.37 -14.96
C GLU A 68 -7.91 7.39 -16.09
N GLY A 69 -8.81 7.83 -16.98
CA GLY A 69 -9.71 6.99 -17.77
C GLY A 69 -9.09 6.06 -18.82
N LYS A 70 -9.59 4.82 -18.83
CA LYS A 70 -10.11 4.19 -20.04
C LYS A 70 -11.42 3.50 -19.69
N THR A 71 -12.50 4.11 -20.13
CA THR A 71 -13.67 3.40 -20.64
C THR A 71 -13.23 2.53 -21.81
N ALA A 72 -13.89 1.37 -21.97
CA ALA A 72 -13.70 0.31 -22.96
C ALA A 72 -12.67 -0.76 -22.58
#